data_AF-A0A0E0KVF7-F1
#
_entry.id   AF-A0A0E0KVF7-F1
#
_cell.length_a   1.000
_cell.length_b   1.000
_cell.length_c   1.000
_cell.angle_alpha   90.00
_cell.angle_beta   90.00
_cell.angle_gamma   90.00
#
_symmetry.space_group_name_H-M   'P 1'
#
loop_
_entity.id
_entity.type
_entity.pdbx_description
1 polymer ?
#
loop_
_entity_poly.entity_id
_entity_poly.type
_entity_poly.pdbx_seq_one_letter_code
_entity_poly.pdbx_strand_id
1 'polypeptide(L)'
;MSSILRSIQLRNSIWSGFPVRFLKQQAGLSTVNLLDPRSCGKRHFTTEVQEHGKEVAEAATILIFDLETTGYFHKDHRIIEFALCDLSGGKNSTFQTLINPERTVPDHVERLNNIGTDLVCRPGIPRFSDVTPLLLAFVRSRQAPGKPILWVAHNAKNFDARFLAQEFDRCSASLPADWLFFDTLTLAKKMLKAEGKKRLTNLEALREHYGIHSHNDAHRAMRDVMILSQVFQKMTFDLKLTNEELINEAMKASEFSKSS
;
A
#
# COMPACT_ATOMS: atom_id res chain seq x y z
N MET A 1 -16.11 3.85 -60.72
CA MET A 1 -14.64 3.99 -60.66
C MET A 1 -14.22 3.54 -59.26
N SER A 2 -13.99 2.25 -59.05
CA SER A 2 -12.67 1.60 -59.09
C SER A 2 -11.80 2.11 -57.92
N SER A 3 -11.65 1.33 -56.83
CA SER A 3 -10.52 0.40 -56.58
C SER A 3 -9.46 1.12 -55.69
N ILE A 4 -8.77 0.57 -54.67
CA ILE A 4 -8.02 -0.69 -54.52
C ILE A 4 -7.65 -0.87 -53.03
N LEU A 5 -7.62 -2.13 -52.58
CA LEU A 5 -7.03 -2.68 -51.35
C LEU A 5 -5.52 -2.44 -51.22
N ARG A 6 -4.97 -2.39 -49.99
CA ARG A 6 -3.90 -3.34 -49.57
C ARG A 6 -3.48 -3.15 -48.10
N SER A 7 -3.44 -4.28 -47.42
CA SER A 7 -2.67 -4.61 -46.24
C SER A 7 -1.15 -4.50 -46.47
N ILE A 8 -0.37 -4.41 -45.39
CA ILE A 8 0.86 -5.19 -45.14
C ILE A 8 1.38 -4.88 -43.72
N GLN A 9 2.12 -5.86 -43.23
CA GLN A 9 2.43 -6.30 -41.88
C GLN A 9 3.91 -5.98 -41.56
N LEU A 10 4.28 -6.07 -40.27
CA LEU A 10 5.60 -6.46 -39.71
C LEU A 10 6.60 -5.39 -39.17
N ARG A 11 6.92 -5.63 -37.88
CA ARG A 11 8.24 -5.77 -37.22
C ARG A 11 8.94 -4.56 -36.56
N ASN A 12 9.08 -4.71 -35.24
CA ASN A 12 10.29 -4.69 -34.39
C ASN A 12 11.35 -3.59 -34.56
N SER A 13 11.61 -2.85 -33.46
CA SER A 13 12.94 -2.60 -32.82
C SER A 13 12.72 -1.62 -31.65
N ILE A 14 12.86 -1.99 -30.37
CA ILE A 14 14.09 -2.02 -29.55
C ILE A 14 14.94 -0.76 -29.69
N TRP A 15 15.18 -0.04 -28.58
CA TRP A 15 16.46 0.50 -28.04
C TRP A 15 16.15 1.16 -26.67
N SER A 16 16.56 0.53 -25.56
CA SER A 16 17.69 0.90 -24.67
C SER A 16 17.32 1.95 -23.61
N GLY A 17 17.49 1.78 -22.30
CA GLY A 17 18.49 1.00 -21.58
C GLY A 17 19.45 1.96 -20.87
N PHE A 18 19.24 2.22 -19.57
CA PHE A 18 20.21 2.88 -18.70
C PHE A 18 20.56 1.95 -17.53
N PRO A 19 21.85 1.60 -17.32
CA PRO A 19 22.26 0.71 -16.24
C PRO A 19 22.66 1.48 -14.98
N VAL A 20 22.17 1.03 -13.82
CA VAL A 20 22.68 1.44 -12.50
C VAL A 20 23.79 0.48 -12.08
N ARG A 21 24.98 1.03 -11.82
CA ARG A 21 26.20 0.33 -11.39
C ARG A 21 26.05 -0.24 -9.95
N PHE A 22 26.46 -1.49 -9.76
CA PHE A 22 26.80 -2.06 -8.45
C PHE A 22 28.33 -2.20 -8.34
N LEU A 23 28.90 -1.64 -7.26
CA LEU A 23 30.29 -1.88 -6.83
C LEU A 23 30.35 -3.22 -6.07
N LYS A 24 31.25 -4.10 -6.50
CA LYS A 24 31.60 -5.35 -5.82
C LYS A 24 33.08 -5.25 -5.42
N GLN A 25 33.39 -5.42 -4.15
CA GLN A 25 34.77 -5.54 -3.66
C GLN A 25 35.09 -7.02 -3.38
N GLN A 26 36.32 -7.40 -3.72
CA GLN A 26 36.83 -8.75 -3.85
C GLN A 26 37.15 -9.42 -2.49
N ALA A 27 37.01 -10.74 -2.43
CA ALA A 27 37.75 -11.60 -1.50
C ALA A 27 38.38 -12.72 -2.34
N GLY A 28 39.70 -12.91 -2.15
CA GLY A 28 40.59 -13.68 -3.01
C GLY A 28 40.49 -15.20 -2.85
N LEU A 29 41.07 -15.86 -3.85
CA LEU A 29 41.24 -17.30 -3.97
C LEU A 29 42.13 -17.90 -2.88
N SER A 30 41.84 -19.15 -2.51
CA SER A 30 42.89 -20.16 -2.33
C SER A 30 42.38 -21.54 -2.74
N THR A 31 43.32 -22.35 -3.24
CA THR A 31 43.15 -23.54 -4.07
C THR A 31 43.41 -24.84 -3.31
N VAL A 32 42.66 -25.88 -3.71
CA VAL A 32 43.02 -27.31 -3.78
C VAL A 32 42.97 -28.15 -2.49
N ASN A 33 42.04 -29.11 -2.46
CA ASN A 33 42.39 -30.54 -2.39
C ASN A 33 41.22 -31.43 -2.89
N LEU A 34 41.62 -32.36 -3.77
CA LEU A 34 40.85 -33.44 -4.37
C LEU A 34 40.53 -34.50 -3.29
N LEU A 35 39.36 -35.17 -3.34
CA LEU A 35 39.18 -36.64 -3.21
C LEU A 35 37.70 -37.06 -3.04
N ASP A 36 37.37 -38.09 -3.84
CA ASP A 36 36.33 -39.14 -3.74
C ASP A 36 34.82 -38.84 -3.95
N PRO A 37 34.21 -39.37 -5.04
CA PRO A 37 32.77 -39.37 -5.27
C PRO A 37 32.11 -40.64 -4.75
N ARG A 38 31.49 -40.58 -3.56
CA ARG A 38 30.29 -41.37 -3.20
C ARG A 38 29.80 -41.02 -1.79
N SER A 39 28.47 -40.87 -1.67
CA SER A 39 27.68 -40.69 -0.45
C SER A 39 27.49 -39.26 0.08
N CYS A 40 26.46 -38.58 -0.42
CA CYS A 40 25.57 -37.80 0.44
C CYS A 40 24.23 -37.59 -0.27
N GLY A 41 23.18 -38.26 0.22
CA GLY A 41 21.83 -38.17 -0.32
C GLY A 41 21.29 -36.75 -0.29
N LYS A 42 21.10 -36.15 -1.47
CA LYS A 42 20.30 -34.93 -1.61
C LYS A 42 18.84 -35.35 -1.75
N ARG A 43 18.11 -35.22 -0.64
CA ARG A 43 16.64 -35.13 -0.66
C ARG A 43 16.28 -34.00 -1.60
N HIS A 44 15.73 -34.34 -2.77
CA HIS A 44 15.06 -33.39 -3.63
C HIS A 44 13.81 -32.91 -2.88
N PHE A 45 13.92 -31.77 -2.20
CA PHE A 45 12.74 -30.97 -1.87
C PHE A 45 12.46 -30.10 -3.10
N THR A 46 11.69 -30.65 -4.03
CA THR A 46 10.95 -29.86 -5.00
C THR A 46 9.82 -29.17 -4.24
N THR A 47 10.02 -27.95 -3.80
CA THR A 47 8.89 -27.09 -3.43
C THR A 47 8.26 -26.65 -4.74
N GLU A 48 7.26 -27.41 -5.18
CA GLU A 48 6.28 -26.91 -6.13
C GLU A 48 5.60 -25.72 -5.45
N VAL A 49 5.96 -24.51 -5.87
CA VAL A 49 5.11 -23.35 -5.63
C VAL A 49 3.92 -23.56 -6.55
N GLN A 50 2.81 -24.05 -6.00
CA GLN A 50 1.54 -24.01 -6.70
C GLN A 50 1.18 -22.54 -6.91
N GLU A 51 1.48 -22.04 -8.11
CA GLU A 51 0.82 -20.86 -8.68
C GLU A 51 -0.66 -21.18 -8.75
N HIS A 52 -1.40 -20.85 -7.68
CA HIS A 52 -2.84 -20.70 -7.76
C HIS A 52 -3.12 -19.40 -8.51
N GLY A 53 -2.91 -19.42 -9.82
CA GLY A 53 -3.60 -18.56 -10.75
C GLY A 53 -5.09 -18.87 -10.64
N LYS A 54 -5.76 -18.20 -9.71
CA LYS A 54 -7.21 -18.11 -9.66
C LYS A 54 -7.55 -16.70 -10.09
N GLU A 55 -7.83 -16.56 -11.38
CA GLU A 55 -8.55 -15.43 -11.96
C GLU A 55 -9.99 -15.45 -11.41
N VAL A 56 -10.12 -15.20 -10.10
CA VAL A 56 -11.37 -14.70 -9.54
C VAL A 56 -11.39 -13.26 -10.02
N ALA A 57 -12.32 -12.91 -10.90
CA ALA A 57 -12.50 -11.52 -11.29
C ALA A 57 -12.71 -10.70 -10.02
N GLU A 58 -11.67 -9.98 -9.60
CA GLU A 58 -11.72 -9.21 -8.35
C GLU A 58 -12.82 -8.16 -8.49
N ALA A 59 -13.73 -8.12 -7.52
CA ALA A 59 -14.84 -7.16 -7.52
C ALA A 59 -14.33 -5.72 -7.36
N ALA A 60 -13.14 -5.54 -6.78
CA ALA A 60 -12.42 -4.29 -6.63
C ALA A 60 -10.91 -4.56 -6.49
N THR A 61 -10.06 -3.60 -6.88
CA THR A 61 -8.64 -3.59 -6.49
C THR A 61 -8.53 -3.06 -5.06
N ILE A 62 -7.89 -3.82 -4.17
CA ILE A 62 -7.80 -3.47 -2.75
C ILE A 62 -6.44 -2.82 -2.45
N LEU A 63 -6.46 -1.58 -2.00
CA LEU A 63 -5.27 -0.84 -1.57
C LEU A 63 -5.31 -0.61 -0.06
N ILE A 64 -4.35 -1.18 0.67
CA ILE A 64 -4.16 -0.89 2.09
C ILE A 64 -3.29 0.36 2.19
N PHE A 65 -3.68 1.34 3.01
CA PHE A 65 -2.91 2.58 3.15
C PHE A 65 -2.92 3.08 4.59
N ASP A 66 -1.92 3.91 4.90
CA ASP A 66 -1.73 4.54 6.20
C ASP A 66 -0.97 5.86 6.03
N LEU A 67 -1.22 6.81 6.93
CA LEU A 67 -0.67 8.17 6.89
C LEU A 67 0.01 8.55 8.21
N GLU A 68 1.17 9.19 8.11
CA GLU A 68 1.70 10.00 9.20
C GLU A 68 1.34 11.46 8.96
N THR A 69 0.99 12.19 10.02
CA THR A 69 0.50 13.57 9.90
C THR A 69 1.13 14.48 10.95
N THR A 70 1.05 15.80 10.72
CA THR A 70 1.49 16.83 11.69
C THR A 70 0.59 16.96 12.92
N GLY A 71 -0.40 16.08 13.11
CA GLY A 71 -1.34 16.09 14.23
C GLY A 71 -2.67 15.42 13.91
N TYR A 72 -3.61 15.43 14.86
CA TYR A 72 -4.95 14.89 14.66
C TYR A 72 -5.71 15.57 13.53
N PHE A 73 -6.76 14.92 13.01
CA PHE A 73 -7.54 15.47 11.90
C PHE A 73 -8.08 16.88 12.22
N HIS A 74 -7.53 17.87 11.54
CA HIS A 74 -7.93 19.27 11.59
C HIS A 74 -7.57 19.93 10.25
N LYS A 75 -8.32 20.97 9.89
CA LYS A 75 -8.14 21.71 8.62
C LYS A 75 -6.74 22.29 8.40
N ASP A 76 -5.95 22.44 9.47
CA ASP A 76 -4.61 23.01 9.39
C ASP A 76 -3.56 21.92 9.24
N HIS A 77 -3.78 20.73 9.82
CA HIS A 77 -2.81 19.64 9.78
C HIS A 77 -2.65 19.07 8.36
N ARG A 78 -1.50 18.43 8.16
CA ARG A 78 -0.95 18.00 6.88
C ARG A 78 -0.38 16.59 6.99
N ILE A 79 -0.39 15.86 5.88
CA ILE A 79 0.31 14.57 5.73
C ILE A 79 1.82 14.83 5.64
N ILE A 80 2.62 13.98 6.31
CA ILE A 80 4.10 14.00 6.31
C ILE A 80 4.72 12.68 5.83
N GLU A 81 3.97 11.59 5.88
CA GLU A 81 4.30 10.33 5.21
C GLU A 81 3.02 9.73 4.65
N PHE A 82 3.14 9.15 3.46
CA PHE A 82 2.07 8.40 2.82
C PHE A 82 2.61 7.03 2.41
N ALA A 83 1.91 5.98 2.78
CA ALA A 83 2.21 4.62 2.35
C ALA A 83 0.95 3.90 1.86
N LEU A 84 1.10 3.07 0.84
CA LEU A 84 0.09 2.09 0.44
C LEU A 84 0.73 0.80 -0.08
N CYS A 85 -0.03 -0.28 -0.04
CA CYS A 85 0.24 -1.51 -0.76
C CYS A 85 -1.01 -2.03 -1.47
N ASP A 86 -0.84 -2.50 -2.70
CA ASP A 86 -1.82 -3.29 -3.41
C ASP A 86 -1.80 -4.73 -2.88
N LEU A 87 -2.97 -5.17 -2.40
CA LEU A 87 -3.14 -6.48 -1.78
C LEU A 87 -2.98 -7.64 -2.76
N SER A 88 -3.17 -7.41 -4.07
CA SER A 88 -2.90 -8.39 -5.12
C SER A 88 -1.39 -8.69 -5.28
N GLY A 89 -0.53 -7.82 -4.75
CA GLY A 89 0.92 -7.99 -4.80
C GLY A 89 1.52 -7.78 -6.19
N GLY A 90 2.59 -8.52 -6.49
CA GLY A 90 3.35 -8.37 -7.73
C GLY A 90 4.39 -7.24 -7.71
N LYS A 91 5.05 -7.02 -8.85
CA LYS A 91 6.14 -6.03 -8.94
C LYS A 91 5.59 -4.62 -8.71
N ASN A 92 6.31 -3.84 -7.90
CA ASN A 92 5.96 -2.46 -7.55
C ASN A 92 4.53 -2.35 -6.98
N SER A 93 4.13 -3.29 -6.12
CA SER A 93 2.82 -3.26 -5.45
C SER A 93 2.73 -2.22 -4.33
N THR A 94 3.83 -1.55 -3.97
CA THR A 94 3.89 -0.56 -2.90
C THR A 94 4.17 0.84 -3.43
N PHE A 95 3.61 1.84 -2.77
CA PHE A 95 3.95 3.25 -2.97
C PHE A 95 4.20 3.87 -1.59
N GLN A 96 5.34 4.52 -1.40
CA GLN A 96 5.70 5.19 -0.15
C GLN A 96 6.44 6.48 -0.45
N THR A 97 6.11 7.54 0.26
CA THR A 97 6.86 8.80 0.20
C THR A 97 6.73 9.58 1.50
N LEU A 98 7.81 10.26 1.87
CA LEU A 98 7.70 11.42 2.75
C LEU A 98 7.05 12.57 1.98
N ILE A 99 6.41 13.48 2.71
CA ILE A 99 5.72 14.63 2.13
C ILE A 99 6.13 15.87 2.90
N ASN A 100 6.55 16.90 2.18
CA ASN A 100 6.79 18.22 2.75
C ASN A 100 5.41 18.84 3.05
N PRO A 101 5.05 19.05 4.33
CA PRO A 101 3.75 19.57 4.70
C PRO A 101 3.65 21.09 4.52
N GLU A 102 4.73 21.76 4.09
CA GLU A 102 4.85 23.21 3.99
C GLU A 102 4.58 23.92 5.32
N ARG A 103 4.94 23.26 6.42
CA ARG A 103 4.82 23.75 7.80
C ARG A 103 5.75 22.98 8.74
N THR A 104 5.90 23.49 9.95
CA THR A 104 6.60 22.78 11.03
C THR A 104 5.81 21.55 11.48
N VAL A 105 6.51 20.45 11.68
CA VAL A 105 6.04 19.25 12.38
C VAL A 105 6.23 19.47 13.89
N PRO A 106 5.17 19.38 14.72
CA PRO A 106 5.30 19.54 16.16
C PRO A 106 6.19 18.47 16.81
N ASP A 107 7.00 18.83 17.81
CA ASP A 107 7.92 17.90 18.48
C ASP A 107 7.26 16.64 19.05
N HIS A 108 6.00 16.76 19.50
CA HIS A 108 5.27 15.60 20.02
C HIS A 108 4.91 14.58 18.94
N VAL A 109 4.72 15.02 17.69
CA VAL A 109 4.53 14.15 16.54
C VAL A 109 5.86 13.50 16.17
N GLU A 110 6.93 14.29 16.08
CA GLU A 110 8.25 13.78 15.75
C GLU A 110 8.72 12.71 16.75
N ARG A 111 8.42 12.86 18.05
CA ARG A 111 8.71 11.83 19.06
C ARG A 111 7.97 10.51 18.83
N LEU A 112 6.83 10.51 18.13
CA LEU A 112 6.03 9.31 17.90
C LEU A 112 6.50 8.54 16.66
N ASN A 113 6.79 9.24 15.56
CA ASN A 113 7.10 8.61 14.27
C ASN A 113 8.52 8.86 13.76
N ASN A 114 9.33 9.65 14.47
CA ASN A 114 10.68 10.07 14.09
C ASN A 114 10.75 10.87 12.77
N ILE A 115 9.66 11.57 12.42
CA ILE A 115 9.57 12.42 11.22
C ILE A 115 9.51 13.88 11.64
N GLY A 116 10.68 14.51 11.74
CA GLY A 116 10.82 15.92 12.09
C GLY A 116 10.72 16.89 10.91
N THR A 117 10.59 18.17 11.24
CA THR A 117 10.57 19.28 10.25
C THR A 117 11.81 19.26 9.36
N ASP A 118 12.99 19.03 9.96
CA ASP A 118 14.27 18.98 9.24
C ASP A 118 14.37 17.84 8.23
N LEU A 119 13.58 16.78 8.39
CA LEU A 119 13.54 15.66 7.46
C LEU A 119 12.61 15.98 6.28
N VAL A 120 11.39 16.42 6.56
CA VAL A 120 10.37 16.65 5.51
C VAL A 120 10.60 17.92 4.70
N CYS A 121 11.43 18.84 5.19
CA CYS A 121 11.83 20.04 4.47
C CYS A 121 13.13 19.87 3.65
N ARG A 122 13.73 18.68 3.60
CA ARG A 122 14.95 18.45 2.81
C ARG A 122 14.68 18.64 1.31
N PRO A 123 15.67 19.09 0.53
CA PRO A 123 15.57 19.11 -0.92
C PRO A 123 15.19 17.75 -1.48
N GLY A 124 14.23 17.72 -2.41
CA GLY A 124 13.74 16.50 -3.05
C GLY A 124 12.58 15.80 -2.34
N ILE A 125 12.21 16.20 -1.13
CA ILE A 125 10.95 15.74 -0.52
C ILE A 125 9.78 16.46 -1.19
N PRO A 126 8.86 15.74 -1.85
CA PRO A 126 7.78 16.35 -2.63
C PRO A 126 6.73 16.99 -1.73
N ARG A 127 6.06 18.03 -2.23
CA ARG A 127 4.80 18.50 -1.63
C ARG A 127 3.67 17.58 -2.06
N PHE A 128 2.53 17.65 -1.37
CA PHE A 128 1.38 16.82 -1.75
C PHE A 128 0.89 17.11 -3.19
N SER A 129 1.03 18.35 -3.67
CA SER A 129 0.73 18.71 -5.07
C SER A 129 1.57 17.92 -6.09
N ASP A 130 2.82 17.60 -5.74
CA ASP A 130 3.73 16.84 -6.59
C ASP A 130 3.44 15.34 -6.50
N VAL A 131 2.94 14.87 -5.35
CA VAL A 131 2.56 13.47 -5.10
C VAL A 131 1.24 13.11 -5.78
N THR A 132 0.25 14.01 -5.80
CA THR A 132 -1.09 13.78 -6.37
C THR A 132 -1.07 13.11 -7.76
N PRO A 133 -0.37 13.64 -8.78
CA PRO A 133 -0.35 13.01 -10.10
C PRO A 133 0.32 11.63 -10.11
N LEU A 134 1.37 11.44 -9.28
CA LEU A 134 2.07 10.15 -9.17
C LEU A 134 1.19 9.10 -8.49
N LEU A 135 0.46 9.49 -7.44
CA LEU A 135 -0.48 8.64 -6.74
C LEU A 135 -1.62 8.20 -7.68
N LEU A 136 -2.22 9.14 -8.42
CA LEU A 136 -3.26 8.83 -9.39
C LEU A 136 -2.76 7.89 -10.50
N ALA A 137 -1.55 8.12 -11.01
CA ALA A 137 -0.94 7.25 -12.02
C ALA A 137 -0.67 5.84 -11.47
N PHE A 138 -0.15 5.74 -10.24
CA PHE A 138 0.04 4.47 -9.55
C PHE A 138 -1.29 3.72 -9.45
N VAL A 139 -2.31 4.34 -8.86
CA VAL A 139 -3.62 3.71 -8.61
C VAL A 139 -4.26 3.25 -9.92
N ARG A 140 -4.24 4.08 -10.96
CA ARG A 140 -4.74 3.72 -12.30
C ARG A 140 -4.02 2.52 -12.90
N SER A 141 -2.71 2.39 -12.67
CA SER A 141 -1.93 1.24 -13.17
C SER A 141 -2.27 -0.08 -12.46
N ARG A 142 -2.86 0.00 -11.26
CA ARG A 142 -3.28 -1.16 -10.45
C ARG A 142 -4.75 -1.50 -10.64
N GLN A 143 -5.56 -0.51 -11.01
CA GLN A 143 -7.00 -0.64 -11.12
C GLN A 143 -7.42 -1.69 -12.15
N ALA A 144 -8.19 -2.68 -11.71
CA ALA A 144 -8.84 -3.61 -12.63
C ALA A 144 -9.86 -2.88 -13.52
N PRO A 145 -9.90 -3.15 -14.84
CA PRO A 145 -10.78 -2.43 -15.76
C PRO A 145 -12.26 -2.49 -15.35
N GLY A 146 -12.89 -1.32 -15.23
CA GLY A 146 -14.31 -1.20 -14.88
C GLY A 146 -14.64 -1.59 -13.43
N LYS A 147 -13.64 -1.73 -12.56
CA LYS A 147 -13.81 -2.05 -11.14
C LYS A 147 -13.41 -0.85 -10.27
N PRO A 148 -14.08 -0.64 -9.12
CA PRO A 148 -13.68 0.40 -8.18
C PRO A 148 -12.36 0.07 -7.49
N ILE A 149 -11.76 1.09 -6.88
CA ILE A 149 -10.66 0.92 -5.92
C ILE A 149 -11.25 0.89 -4.51
N LEU A 150 -10.88 -0.11 -3.72
CA LEU A 150 -11.22 -0.19 -2.30
C LEU A 150 -9.99 0.19 -1.46
N TRP A 151 -9.98 1.41 -0.94
CA TRP A 151 -8.98 1.92 0.00
C TRP A 151 -9.30 1.46 1.41
N VAL A 152 -8.37 0.74 2.04
CA VAL A 152 -8.54 0.15 3.36
C VAL A 152 -7.55 0.80 4.32
N ALA A 153 -8.07 1.41 5.38
CA ALA A 153 -7.28 1.99 6.47
C ALA A 153 -7.86 1.58 7.83
N HIS A 154 -7.11 1.81 8.90
CA HIS A 154 -7.56 1.57 10.26
C HIS A 154 -7.93 2.91 10.92
N ASN A 155 -9.24 3.17 11.09
CA ASN A 155 -9.82 4.50 11.38
C ASN A 155 -9.96 5.41 10.14
N ALA A 156 -10.10 4.81 8.95
CA ALA A 156 -10.22 5.52 7.68
C ALA A 156 -11.28 6.64 7.72
N LYS A 157 -12.46 6.35 8.30
CA LYS A 157 -13.61 7.26 8.35
C LYS A 157 -13.30 8.59 9.04
N ASN A 158 -12.51 8.55 10.11
CA ASN A 158 -12.25 9.72 10.95
C ASN A 158 -10.85 10.32 10.75
N PHE A 159 -9.97 9.63 10.03
CA PHE A 159 -8.56 10.01 9.92
C PHE A 159 -8.05 9.94 8.48
N ASP A 160 -7.62 8.77 8.00
CA ASP A 160 -6.84 8.65 6.77
C ASP A 160 -7.56 9.15 5.53
N ALA A 161 -8.81 8.70 5.32
CA ALA A 161 -9.60 9.11 4.16
C ALA A 161 -9.91 10.62 4.19
N ARG A 162 -10.08 11.19 5.39
CA ARG A 162 -10.35 12.62 5.56
C ARG A 162 -9.11 13.46 5.26
N PHE A 163 -7.93 13.03 5.72
CA PHE A 163 -6.67 13.70 5.38
C PHE A 163 -6.39 13.63 3.89
N LEU A 164 -6.62 12.46 3.28
CA LEU A 164 -6.45 12.29 1.83
C LEU A 164 -7.39 13.22 1.06
N ALA A 165 -8.68 13.25 1.40
CA ALA A 165 -9.65 14.19 0.79
C ALA A 165 -9.22 15.66 0.98
N GLN A 166 -8.78 16.04 2.18
CA GLN A 166 -8.35 17.40 2.47
C GLN A 166 -7.11 17.82 1.66
N GLU A 167 -6.17 16.93 1.44
CA GLU A 167 -4.99 17.24 0.61
C GLU A 167 -5.34 17.30 -0.89
N PHE A 168 -6.27 16.47 -1.37
CA PHE A 168 -6.83 16.59 -2.72
C PHE A 168 -7.53 17.95 -2.92
N ASP A 169 -8.38 18.35 -1.97
CA ASP A 169 -9.06 19.65 -1.98
C ASP A 169 -8.06 20.82 -2.07
N ARG A 170 -6.97 20.76 -1.28
CA ARG A 170 -5.91 21.79 -1.32
C ARG A 170 -5.19 21.85 -2.67
N CYS A 171 -5.11 20.72 -3.37
CA CYS A 171 -4.55 20.63 -4.71
C CYS A 171 -5.56 21.02 -5.81
N SER A 172 -6.77 21.50 -5.45
CA SER A 172 -7.87 21.73 -6.38
C SER A 172 -8.20 20.50 -7.23
N ALA A 173 -8.02 19.32 -6.64
CA ALA A 173 -8.31 18.03 -7.25
C ALA A 173 -9.45 17.35 -6.47
N SER A 174 -10.23 16.51 -7.15
CA SER A 174 -11.22 15.66 -6.50
C SER A 174 -10.70 14.23 -6.36
N LEU A 175 -11.11 13.57 -5.28
CA LEU A 175 -10.99 12.12 -5.20
C LEU A 175 -11.78 11.48 -6.36
N PRO A 176 -11.23 10.49 -7.08
CA PRO A 176 -11.98 9.77 -8.10
C PRO A 176 -13.26 9.15 -7.54
N ALA A 177 -14.36 9.26 -8.28
CA ALA A 177 -15.69 8.87 -7.82
C ALA A 177 -15.85 7.34 -7.60
N ASP A 178 -14.98 6.56 -8.24
CA ASP A 178 -14.88 5.10 -8.14
C ASP A 178 -13.94 4.64 -7.02
N TRP A 179 -13.46 5.56 -6.18
CA TRP A 179 -12.76 5.22 -4.94
C TRP A 179 -13.77 5.02 -3.80
N LEU A 180 -13.63 3.89 -3.15
CA LEU A 180 -14.38 3.47 -1.97
C LEU A 180 -13.42 3.35 -0.79
N PHE A 181 -13.88 3.70 0.41
CA PHE A 181 -13.07 3.68 1.62
C PHE A 181 -13.66 2.74 2.67
N PHE A 182 -12.88 1.77 3.11
CA PHE A 182 -13.26 0.78 4.10
C PHE A 182 -12.49 1.01 5.40
N ASP A 183 -13.22 1.05 6.52
CA ASP A 183 -12.65 1.28 7.84
C ASP A 183 -12.59 0.00 8.68
N THR A 184 -11.38 -0.54 8.81
CA THR A 184 -11.15 -1.78 9.57
C THR A 184 -11.35 -1.62 11.07
N LEU A 185 -11.34 -0.40 11.62
CA LEU A 185 -11.64 -0.17 13.03
C LEU A 185 -13.11 -0.51 13.34
N THR A 186 -14.01 -0.19 12.41
CA THR A 186 -15.43 -0.56 12.54
C THR A 186 -15.58 -2.07 12.49
N LEU A 187 -14.82 -2.73 11.60
CA LEU A 187 -14.82 -4.18 11.48
C LEU A 187 -14.30 -4.87 12.75
N ALA A 188 -13.16 -4.42 13.28
CA ALA A 188 -12.57 -4.94 14.51
C ALA A 188 -13.54 -4.82 15.71
N LYS A 189 -14.27 -3.71 15.82
CA LYS A 189 -15.30 -3.51 16.85
C LYS A 189 -16.45 -4.51 16.74
N LYS A 190 -16.92 -4.79 15.51
CA LYS A 190 -17.97 -5.80 15.26
C LYS A 190 -17.49 -7.20 15.68
N MET A 191 -16.30 -7.59 15.26
CA MET A 191 -15.68 -8.88 15.58
C MET A 191 -15.55 -9.10 17.10
N LEU A 192 -14.94 -8.15 17.81
CA LEU A 192 -14.72 -8.28 19.25
C LEU A 192 -16.03 -8.27 20.06
N LYS A 193 -17.04 -7.53 19.60
CA LYS A 193 -18.39 -7.57 20.20
C LYS A 193 -19.01 -8.96 20.06
N ALA A 194 -18.86 -9.60 18.90
CA ALA A 194 -19.35 -10.97 18.68
C ALA A 194 -18.61 -11.99 19.55
N GLU A 195 -17.32 -11.78 19.85
CA GLU A 195 -16.54 -12.62 20.75
C GLU A 195 -16.81 -12.38 22.25
N GLY A 196 -17.58 -11.35 22.61
CA GLY A 196 -17.84 -10.98 24.01
C GLY A 196 -16.61 -10.45 24.76
N LYS A 197 -15.54 -10.05 24.06
CA LYS A 197 -14.28 -9.61 24.66
C LYS A 197 -14.20 -8.08 24.70
N LYS A 198 -13.84 -7.52 25.87
CA LYS A 198 -13.38 -6.13 25.98
C LYS A 198 -11.89 -6.09 25.67
N ARG A 199 -11.54 -5.91 24.40
CA ARG A 199 -10.16 -5.74 23.94
C ARG A 199 -9.97 -4.38 23.28
N LEU A 200 -8.73 -3.90 23.28
CA LEU A 200 -8.35 -2.74 22.49
C LEU A 200 -8.49 -3.10 21.00
N THR A 201 -8.99 -2.15 20.23
CA THR A 201 -9.22 -2.31 18.79
C THR A 201 -8.18 -1.58 17.96
N ASN A 202 -7.12 -1.03 18.57
CA ASN A 202 -6.05 -0.38 17.82
C ASN A 202 -5.23 -1.42 17.04
N LEU A 203 -4.52 -0.96 16.01
CA LEU A 203 -3.81 -1.84 15.09
C LEU A 203 -2.80 -2.75 15.79
N GLU A 204 -2.08 -2.23 16.80
CA GLU A 204 -1.09 -2.99 17.56
C GLU A 204 -1.73 -4.12 18.38
N ALA A 205 -2.88 -3.86 19.02
CA ALA A 205 -3.64 -4.89 19.73
C ALA A 205 -4.18 -5.97 18.78
N LEU A 206 -4.57 -5.60 17.55
CA LEU A 206 -4.98 -6.56 16.53
C LEU A 206 -3.78 -7.37 16.00
N ARG A 207 -2.63 -6.73 15.80
CA ARG A 207 -1.37 -7.40 15.45
C ARG A 207 -1.02 -8.47 16.47
N GLU A 208 -1.06 -8.13 17.76
CA GLU A 208 -0.81 -9.07 18.86
C GLU A 208 -1.86 -10.18 18.89
N HIS A 209 -3.14 -9.83 18.76
CA HIS A 209 -4.23 -10.81 18.76
C HIS A 209 -4.04 -11.90 17.71
N TYR A 210 -3.53 -11.53 16.53
CA TYR A 210 -3.30 -12.43 15.41
C TYR A 210 -1.88 -13.02 15.35
N GLY A 211 -1.01 -12.70 16.31
CA GLY A 211 0.37 -13.19 16.33
C GLY A 211 1.20 -12.73 15.13
N ILE A 212 0.91 -11.55 14.58
CA ILE A 212 1.63 -11.00 13.42
C ILE A 212 2.96 -10.41 13.90
N HIS A 213 4.06 -10.90 13.36
CA HIS A 213 5.39 -10.38 13.70
C HIS A 213 5.72 -9.18 12.81
N SER A 214 6.27 -8.13 13.40
CA SER A 214 6.78 -6.96 12.69
C SER A 214 8.19 -6.67 13.18
N HIS A 215 9.12 -6.49 12.24
CA HIS A 215 10.50 -6.10 12.54
C HIS A 215 10.60 -4.59 12.33
N ASN A 216 10.52 -3.81 13.41
CA ASN A 216 10.91 -2.39 13.59
C ASN A 216 10.00 -1.76 14.66
N ASP A 217 10.61 -0.95 15.52
CA ASP A 217 9.91 -0.34 16.67
C ASP A 217 9.32 1.05 16.35
N ALA A 218 9.75 1.71 15.28
CA ALA A 218 9.22 3.01 14.90
C ALA A 218 7.88 2.87 14.15
N HIS A 219 6.86 3.65 14.58
CA HIS A 219 5.64 3.89 13.81
C HIS A 219 6.04 4.60 12.51
N ARG A 220 5.89 3.87 11.42
CA ARG A 220 6.14 4.34 10.06
C ARG A 220 5.01 3.83 9.22
N ALA A 221 4.49 4.67 8.33
CA ALA A 221 3.26 4.34 7.61
C ALA A 221 3.32 2.99 6.89
N MET A 222 4.45 2.66 6.23
CA MET A 222 4.58 1.37 5.53
C MET A 222 4.60 0.16 6.47
N ARG A 223 5.15 0.29 7.68
CA ARG A 223 5.11 -0.79 8.68
C ARG A 223 3.65 -1.11 9.02
N ASP A 224 2.87 -0.07 9.25
CA ASP A 224 1.48 -0.19 9.68
C ASP A 224 0.59 -0.65 8.52
N VAL A 225 0.87 -0.26 7.27
CA VAL A 225 0.29 -0.86 6.05
C VAL A 225 0.54 -2.37 5.98
N MET A 226 1.77 -2.82 6.23
CA MET A 226 2.11 -4.26 6.15
C MET A 226 1.53 -5.09 7.30
N ILE A 227 1.33 -4.48 8.47
CA ILE A 227 0.59 -5.09 9.57
C ILE A 227 -0.89 -5.16 9.21
N LEU A 228 -1.46 -4.03 8.77
CA LEU A 228 -2.87 -3.91 8.44
C LEU A 228 -3.27 -4.85 7.31
N SER A 229 -2.41 -5.06 6.30
CA SER A 229 -2.70 -6.01 5.21
C SER A 229 -2.93 -7.43 5.73
N GLN A 230 -2.08 -7.89 6.66
CA GLN A 230 -2.21 -9.20 7.30
C GLN A 230 -3.41 -9.26 8.27
N VAL A 231 -3.60 -8.22 9.07
CA VAL A 231 -4.76 -8.12 9.99
C VAL A 231 -6.07 -8.14 9.21
N PHE A 232 -6.15 -7.36 8.12
CA PHE A 232 -7.32 -7.28 7.26
C PHE A 232 -7.65 -8.64 6.63
N GLN A 233 -6.66 -9.32 6.04
CA GLN A 233 -6.84 -10.68 5.48
C GLN A 233 -7.35 -11.69 6.53
N LYS A 234 -6.85 -11.63 7.77
CA LYS A 234 -7.32 -12.51 8.85
C LYS A 234 -8.74 -12.16 9.29
N MET A 235 -9.06 -10.89 9.49
CA MET A 235 -10.41 -10.46 9.87
C MET A 235 -11.45 -10.82 8.80
N THR A 236 -11.15 -10.60 7.52
CA THR A 236 -12.09 -10.94 6.44
C THR A 236 -12.28 -12.45 6.32
N PHE A 237 -11.23 -13.24 6.54
CA PHE A 237 -11.32 -14.69 6.61
C PHE A 237 -12.19 -15.17 7.79
N ASP A 238 -11.91 -14.69 9.01
CA ASP A 238 -12.62 -15.11 10.22
C ASP A 238 -14.11 -14.75 10.16
N LEU A 239 -14.43 -13.58 9.62
CA LEU A 239 -15.79 -13.09 9.45
C LEU A 239 -16.46 -13.60 8.17
N LYS A 240 -15.74 -14.36 7.33
CA LYS A 240 -16.21 -14.92 6.06
C LYS A 240 -16.78 -13.86 5.11
N LEU A 241 -16.14 -12.69 5.08
CA LEU A 241 -16.58 -11.58 4.25
C LEU A 241 -16.21 -11.77 2.78
N THR A 242 -17.16 -11.45 1.92
CA THR A 242 -16.98 -11.37 0.48
C THR A 242 -16.53 -9.98 0.05
N ASN A 243 -15.92 -9.87 -1.14
CA ASN A 243 -15.57 -8.57 -1.69
C ASN A 243 -16.80 -7.67 -1.92
N GLU A 244 -17.96 -8.26 -2.23
CA GLU A 244 -19.21 -7.52 -2.40
C GLU A 244 -19.68 -6.90 -1.08
N GLU A 245 -19.62 -7.64 0.03
CA GLU A 245 -19.95 -7.11 1.36
C GLU A 245 -19.00 -5.98 1.77
N LEU A 246 -17.70 -6.13 1.48
CA LEU A 246 -16.71 -5.07 1.72
C LEU A 246 -17.04 -3.79 0.94
N ILE A 247 -17.40 -3.92 -0.34
CA ILE A 247 -17.81 -2.79 -1.19
C ILE A 247 -19.10 -2.15 -0.66
N ASN A 248 -20.08 -2.96 -0.24
CA ASN A 248 -21.37 -2.47 0.25
C ASN A 248 -21.25 -1.73 1.59
N GLU A 249 -20.31 -2.12 2.45
CA GLU A 249 -20.01 -1.45 3.72
C GLU A 249 -19.06 -0.25 3.56
N ALA A 250 -18.41 -0.08 2.41
CA ALA A 250 -17.46 1.00 2.17
C ALA A 250 -18.17 2.36 1.94
N MET A 251 -17.48 3.43 2.33
CA MET A 251 -17.91 4.81 2.12
C MET A 251 -17.46 5.29 0.74
N LYS A 252 -18.29 6.07 0.06
CA LYS A 252 -17.93 6.67 -1.23
C LYS A 252 -17.01 7.87 -1.05
N ALA A 253 -16.15 8.14 -2.03
CA ALA A 253 -15.32 9.35 -2.05
C ALA A 253 -16.12 10.65 -1.82
N SER A 254 -17.35 10.73 -2.34
CA SER A 254 -18.24 11.88 -2.18
C SER A 254 -18.65 12.18 -0.73
N GLU A 255 -18.53 11.21 0.19
CA GLU A 255 -18.82 11.42 1.62
C GLU A 255 -17.72 12.22 2.34
N PHE A 256 -16.53 12.33 1.73
CA PHE A 256 -15.38 13.05 2.28
C PHE A 256 -15.13 14.39 1.60
N SER A 257 -15.62 14.57 0.37
CA SER A 257 -15.61 15.85 -0.32
C SER A 257 -16.49 16.87 0.43
N LYS A 258 -16.11 18.15 0.42
CA LYS A 258 -16.99 19.20 0.95
C LYS A 258 -18.34 19.17 0.22
N SER A 259 -19.43 19.19 0.96
CA SER A 259 -20.70 19.71 0.44
C SER A 259 -20.42 21.13 -0.03
N SER A 260 -20.57 21.37 -1.33
CA SER A 260 -20.45 22.68 -1.96
C SER A 260 -21.23 23.76 -1.24
#